data_AF-A0A7K2XJX5-F1
#
_entry.id   AF-A0A7K2XJX5-F1
#
_cell.length_a   1.000
_cell.length_b   1.000
_cell.length_c   1.000
_cell.angle_alpha   90.00
_cell.angle_beta   90.00
_cell.angle_gamma   90.00
#
_symmetry.space_group_name_H-M   'P 1'
#
loop_
_entity.id
_entity.type
_entity.pdbx_description
1 polymer ?
#
loop_
_entity_poly.entity_id
_entity_poly.type
_entity_poly.pdbx_seq_one_letter_code
_entity_poly.pdbx_strand_id
1 'polypeptide(L)'
;MDGAPGGARDNAELLAAGAVLPPGARDAGASAVDLTARTYRHPVLGEDRVVVRLAAAELGPAEDLAAGFLGLEPHGEPAVVGLGRRQELGFPEWVLVHHPEDGHHALAVVPELDRLARQARTKPKAALDACLELADRLASAVPHFLPVFYEQAARVFLGVENTTYAGQLFARARTSEAQHGLAVDEDRLDAVFLEFALVGALPVKVLTGYGKELAARLAPTEAYERFRRLCVRRTAGGLAPSAQATTELRRLARAAGLSAAEAEQDYLAELLPLPATLRAAEGWWKTH
;
A
#
# COMPACT_ATOMS: atom_id res chain seq x y z
N MET A 1 27.01 38.84 5.77
CA MET A 1 25.83 38.36 6.52
C MET A 1 25.13 37.39 5.59
N ASP A 2 25.47 36.12 5.73
CA ASP A 2 24.86 35.00 5.01
C ASP A 2 23.43 34.79 5.51
N GLY A 3 22.46 34.96 4.62
CA GLY A 3 21.10 34.49 4.83
C GLY A 3 21.00 33.06 4.33
N ALA A 4 21.09 32.08 5.23
CA ALA A 4 20.79 30.68 4.93
C ALA A 4 19.33 30.54 4.47
N PRO A 5 19.03 29.77 3.41
CA PRO A 5 17.65 29.42 3.09
C PRO A 5 17.18 28.39 4.12
N GLY A 6 16.34 28.83 5.05
CA GLY A 6 15.67 27.94 6.00
C GLY A 6 14.84 26.92 5.25
N GLY A 7 15.15 25.63 5.45
CA GLY A 7 14.50 24.51 4.79
C GLY A 7 13.01 24.42 5.11
N ALA A 8 12.16 24.85 4.17
CA ALA A 8 10.83 24.30 4.05
C ALA A 8 11.00 22.86 3.58
N ARG A 9 10.86 21.89 4.49
CA ARG A 9 10.68 20.49 4.06
C ARG A 9 9.47 20.45 3.14
N ASP A 10 9.60 19.80 2.00
CA ASP A 10 8.51 19.62 1.05
C ASP A 10 7.33 18.96 1.80
N ASN A 11 6.13 19.52 1.67
CA ASN A 11 4.93 18.99 2.33
C ASN A 11 4.71 17.53 1.90
N ALA A 12 5.04 17.17 0.66
CA ALA A 12 5.01 15.79 0.20
C ALA A 12 5.99 14.88 0.97
N GLU A 13 7.21 15.36 1.28
CA GLU A 13 8.18 14.61 2.09
C GLU A 13 7.71 14.46 3.54
N LEU A 14 7.16 15.52 4.13
CA LEU A 14 6.58 15.46 5.48
C LEU A 14 5.44 14.46 5.54
N LEU A 15 4.54 14.48 4.56
CA LEU A 15 3.43 13.54 4.47
C LEU A 15 3.92 12.09 4.26
N ALA A 16 4.94 11.89 3.43
CA ALA A 16 5.58 10.59 3.23
C ALA A 16 6.20 10.04 4.53
N ALA A 17 6.73 10.93 5.38
CA ALA A 17 7.25 10.62 6.71
C ALA A 17 6.15 10.43 7.78
N GLY A 18 4.87 10.53 7.41
CA GLY A 18 3.73 10.32 8.31
C GLY A 18 3.26 11.56 9.06
N ALA A 19 3.67 12.76 8.64
CA ALA A 19 3.13 14.00 9.21
C ALA A 19 1.65 14.18 8.84
N VAL A 20 0.89 14.80 9.74
CA VAL A 20 -0.41 15.39 9.40
C VAL A 20 -0.16 16.83 9.01
N LEU A 21 -0.46 17.18 7.76
CA LEU A 21 -0.30 18.55 7.27
C LEU A 21 -1.53 19.39 7.66
N PRO A 22 -1.39 20.72 7.77
CA PRO A 22 -2.54 21.60 7.97
C PRO A 22 -3.59 21.43 6.85
N PRO A 23 -4.89 21.60 7.15
CA PRO A 23 -5.92 21.63 6.11
C PRO A 23 -5.58 22.65 5.01
N GLY A 24 -5.73 22.25 3.74
CA GLY A 24 -5.42 23.12 2.60
C GLY A 24 -3.93 23.36 2.34
N ALA A 25 -3.02 22.59 2.95
CA ALA A 25 -1.60 22.65 2.65
C ALA A 25 -1.35 22.41 1.14
N ARG A 26 -0.62 23.32 0.50
CA ARG A 26 -0.23 23.21 -0.90
C ARG A 26 0.94 22.23 -1.05
N ASP A 27 1.11 21.72 -2.26
CA ASP A 27 2.25 20.86 -2.62
C ASP A 27 2.35 19.58 -1.76
N ALA A 28 1.24 19.12 -1.20
CA ALA A 28 1.17 17.89 -0.38
C ALA A 28 1.26 16.60 -1.21
N GLY A 29 1.28 16.70 -2.54
CA GLY A 29 1.32 15.58 -3.47
C GLY A 29 -0.03 14.89 -3.68
N ALA A 30 -0.11 14.04 -4.70
CA ALA A 30 -1.35 13.36 -5.12
C ALA A 30 -1.86 12.32 -4.11
N SER A 31 -1.06 11.95 -3.11
CA SER A 31 -1.46 11.04 -2.02
C SER A 31 -2.05 11.77 -0.82
N ALA A 32 -2.12 13.10 -0.82
CA ALA A 32 -2.74 13.87 0.25
C ALA A 32 -4.26 13.77 0.18
N VAL A 33 -4.87 13.36 1.28
CA VAL A 33 -6.33 13.27 1.45
C VAL A 33 -6.73 13.90 2.77
N ASP A 34 -7.97 14.39 2.85
CA ASP A 34 -8.50 14.91 4.11
C ASP A 34 -8.43 13.82 5.19
N LEU A 35 -7.83 14.17 6.33
CA LEU A 35 -7.79 13.34 7.52
C LEU A 35 -8.87 13.84 8.47
N THR A 36 -9.76 12.93 8.87
CA THR A 36 -10.86 13.22 9.79
C THR A 36 -10.56 12.67 11.17
N ALA A 37 -10.86 13.45 12.20
CA ALA A 37 -11.00 12.96 13.56
C ALA A 37 -12.43 12.47 13.77
N ARG A 38 -12.54 11.17 14.06
CA ARG A 38 -13.80 10.48 14.35
C ARG A 38 -13.84 10.15 15.83
N THR A 39 -14.90 10.58 16.49
CA THR A 39 -15.02 10.50 17.95
C THR A 39 -16.05 9.45 18.30
N TYR A 40 -15.75 8.60 19.28
CA TYR A 40 -16.63 7.52 19.73
C TYR A 40 -16.75 7.49 21.24
N ARG A 41 -17.91 7.02 21.71
CA ARG A 41 -18.18 6.70 23.12
C ARG A 41 -18.24 5.20 23.33
N HIS A 42 -17.94 4.78 24.56
CA HIS A 42 -18.13 3.41 24.99
C HIS A 42 -18.55 3.39 26.46
N PRO A 43 -19.57 2.60 26.86
CA PRO A 43 -20.06 2.58 28.24
C PRO A 43 -18.96 2.32 29.29
N VAL A 44 -17.99 1.45 28.99
CA VAL A 44 -16.85 1.14 29.90
C VAL A 44 -15.93 2.33 30.17
N LEU A 45 -15.89 3.35 29.29
CA LEU A 45 -15.04 4.53 29.47
C LEU A 45 -15.68 5.61 30.35
N GLY A 46 -16.99 5.51 30.62
CA GLY A 46 -17.79 6.54 31.27
C GLY A 46 -18.16 7.70 30.35
N GLU A 47 -18.84 8.71 30.89
CA GLU A 47 -19.40 9.82 30.10
C GLU A 47 -18.37 10.92 29.73
N ASP A 48 -17.28 11.04 30.48
CA ASP A 48 -16.29 12.13 30.28
C ASP A 48 -15.16 11.76 29.31
N ARG A 49 -15.14 10.52 28.80
CA ARG A 49 -14.06 10.01 27.95
C ARG A 49 -14.58 9.56 26.60
N VAL A 50 -13.80 9.88 25.58
CA VAL A 50 -14.04 9.49 24.19
C VAL A 50 -12.80 8.86 23.60
N VAL A 51 -13.01 7.98 22.62
CA VAL A 51 -11.96 7.48 21.74
C VAL A 51 -11.96 8.35 20.49
N VAL A 52 -10.80 8.85 20.09
CA VAL A 52 -10.64 9.56 18.82
C VAL A 52 -9.76 8.74 17.90
N ARG A 53 -10.27 8.42 16.71
CA ARG A 53 -9.49 7.78 15.64
C ARG A 53 -9.31 8.74 14.48
N LEU A 54 -8.12 8.73 13.89
CA LEU A 54 -7.81 9.49 12.68
C LEU A 54 -7.95 8.56 11.47
N ALA A 55 -8.80 8.93 10.52
CA ALA A 55 -9.01 8.18 9.29
C ALA A 55 -9.10 9.12 8.09
N ALA A 56 -8.57 8.66 6.95
CA ALA A 56 -8.82 9.34 5.67
C ALA A 56 -10.34 9.49 5.48
N ALA A 57 -10.80 10.66 5.05
CA ALA A 57 -12.22 10.99 4.97
C ALA A 57 -13.00 9.95 4.15
N GLU A 58 -12.41 9.51 3.03
CA GLU A 58 -12.96 8.49 2.14
C GLU A 58 -13.08 7.10 2.80
N LEU A 59 -12.24 6.80 3.80
CA LEU A 59 -12.29 5.57 4.60
C LEU A 59 -13.05 5.72 5.92
N GLY A 60 -13.57 6.91 6.20
CA GLY A 60 -14.28 7.20 7.44
C GLY A 60 -15.46 6.27 7.74
N PRO A 61 -16.35 5.97 6.77
CA PRO A 61 -17.46 5.04 7.00
C PRO A 61 -17.00 3.62 7.34
N ALA A 62 -15.90 3.18 6.73
CA ALA A 62 -15.28 1.90 7.03
C ALA A 62 -14.74 1.83 8.45
N GLU A 63 -14.08 2.91 8.89
CA GLU A 63 -13.58 3.07 10.25
C GLU A 63 -14.73 3.06 11.28
N ASP A 64 -15.86 3.70 10.98
CA ASP A 64 -17.03 3.67 11.87
C ASP A 64 -17.62 2.27 12.04
N LEU A 65 -17.69 1.49 10.97
CA LEU A 65 -18.16 0.10 11.02
C LEU A 65 -17.22 -0.74 11.89
N ALA A 66 -15.91 -0.57 11.70
CA ALA A 66 -14.91 -1.27 12.49
C ALA A 66 -14.98 -0.88 13.99
N ALA A 67 -15.14 0.41 14.28
CA ALA A 67 -15.33 0.92 15.64
C ALA A 67 -16.64 0.38 16.26
N GLY A 68 -17.73 0.37 15.51
CA GLY A 68 -19.03 -0.17 15.93
C GLY A 68 -18.96 -1.64 16.33
N PHE A 69 -18.16 -2.44 15.61
CA PHE A 69 -17.92 -3.84 15.97
C PHE A 69 -17.27 -3.98 17.36
N LEU A 70 -16.43 -3.02 17.77
CA LEU A 70 -15.82 -2.97 19.10
C LEU A 70 -16.76 -2.40 20.18
N GLY A 71 -18.04 -2.16 19.85
CA GLY A 71 -19.01 -1.54 20.73
C GLY A 71 -18.85 -0.03 20.87
N LEU A 72 -18.03 0.60 20.02
CA LEU A 72 -17.85 2.05 20.01
C LEU A 72 -19.00 2.72 19.24
N GLU A 73 -19.66 3.67 19.87
CA GLU A 73 -20.76 4.43 19.26
C GLU A 73 -20.26 5.78 18.75
N PRO A 74 -20.51 6.16 17.49
CA PRO A 74 -20.14 7.49 16.98
C PRO A 74 -20.69 8.61 17.85
N HIS A 75 -19.85 9.60 18.12
CA HIS A 75 -20.18 10.75 18.96
C HIS A 75 -19.83 12.07 18.27
N GLY A 76 -20.82 12.61 17.56
CA GLY A 76 -20.69 13.85 16.79
C GLY A 76 -20.24 13.61 15.35
N GLU A 77 -20.23 14.69 14.57
CA GLU A 77 -19.82 14.66 13.17
C GLU A 77 -18.28 14.59 13.04
N PRO A 78 -17.74 13.82 12.08
CA PRO A 78 -16.31 13.81 11.79
C PRO A 78 -15.79 15.19 11.43
N ALA A 79 -14.68 15.60 12.05
CA ALA A 79 -14.05 16.90 11.77
C ALA A 79 -12.76 16.70 10.96
N VAL A 80 -12.60 17.46 9.87
CA VAL A 80 -11.32 17.48 9.14
C VAL A 80 -10.25 18.16 10.00
N VAL A 81 -9.19 17.44 10.32
CA VAL A 81 -8.10 17.92 11.19
C VAL A 81 -6.80 18.20 10.44
N GLY A 82 -6.72 17.83 9.16
CA GLY A 82 -5.53 18.04 8.35
C GLY A 82 -5.58 17.25 7.05
N LEU A 83 -4.45 17.23 6.35
CA LEU A 83 -4.21 16.28 5.27
C LEU A 83 -3.33 15.15 5.79
N GLY A 84 -3.79 13.93 5.56
CA GLY A 84 -3.07 12.70 5.81
C GLY A 84 -2.66 12.02 4.51
N ARG A 85 -1.79 11.03 4.62
CA ARG A 85 -1.45 10.18 3.48
C ARG A 85 -2.60 9.20 3.25
N ARG A 86 -3.07 9.08 2.01
CA ARG A 86 -3.98 8.00 1.60
C ARG A 86 -3.34 6.65 1.95
N GLN A 87 -4.06 5.85 2.71
CA GLN A 87 -3.69 4.48 3.05
C GLN A 87 -4.82 3.58 2.60
N GLU A 88 -4.50 2.43 2.02
CA GLU A 88 -5.51 1.41 1.74
C GLU A 88 -5.95 0.75 3.04
N LEU A 89 -7.21 0.31 3.09
CA LEU A 89 -7.69 -0.49 4.23
C LEU A 89 -6.84 -1.76 4.36
N GLY A 90 -6.22 -1.90 5.54
CA GLY A 90 -5.47 -3.09 5.94
C GLY A 90 -6.36 -4.11 6.65
N PHE A 91 -5.75 -5.17 7.13
CA PHE A 91 -6.42 -6.09 8.05
C PHE A 91 -6.35 -5.53 9.49
N PRO A 92 -7.44 -5.58 10.29
CA PRO A 92 -8.73 -6.23 10.01
C PRO A 92 -9.78 -5.33 9.35
N GLU A 93 -9.55 -4.03 9.21
CA GLU A 93 -10.56 -3.05 8.76
C GLU A 93 -11.17 -3.40 7.41
N TRP A 94 -10.37 -3.88 6.46
CA TRP A 94 -10.86 -4.34 5.16
C TRP A 94 -11.89 -5.47 5.30
N VAL A 95 -11.66 -6.42 6.21
CA VAL A 95 -12.63 -7.51 6.46
C VAL A 95 -13.91 -6.95 7.06
N LEU A 96 -13.80 -6.04 8.03
CA LEU A 96 -14.98 -5.46 8.68
C LEU A 96 -15.90 -4.70 7.72
N VAL A 97 -15.34 -4.21 6.61
CA VAL A 97 -16.07 -3.51 5.54
C VAL A 97 -16.63 -4.46 4.50
N HIS A 98 -15.80 -5.38 4.01
CA HIS A 98 -16.13 -6.22 2.85
C HIS A 98 -16.78 -7.55 3.21
N HIS A 99 -16.54 -8.04 4.43
CA HIS A 99 -17.04 -9.31 4.98
C HIS A 99 -17.43 -9.14 6.46
N PRO A 100 -18.40 -8.25 6.77
CA PRO A 100 -18.79 -7.96 8.15
C PRO A 100 -19.27 -9.20 8.93
N GLU A 101 -19.82 -10.20 8.24
CA GLU A 101 -20.22 -11.49 8.80
C GLU A 101 -19.06 -12.26 9.44
N ASP A 102 -17.84 -12.07 8.93
CA ASP A 102 -16.61 -12.69 9.41
C ASP A 102 -15.77 -11.75 10.30
N GLY A 103 -16.30 -10.57 10.64
CA GLY A 103 -15.60 -9.56 11.43
C GLY A 103 -15.08 -10.07 12.78
N HIS A 104 -15.83 -10.95 13.45
CA HIS A 104 -15.39 -11.56 14.71
C HIS A 104 -14.12 -12.39 14.52
N HIS A 105 -14.05 -13.18 13.44
CA HIS A 105 -12.89 -13.97 13.10
C HIS A 105 -11.68 -13.09 12.80
N ALA A 106 -11.87 -11.96 12.11
CA ALA A 106 -10.77 -11.04 11.83
C ALA A 106 -10.22 -10.37 13.10
N LEU A 107 -11.10 -9.93 14.00
CA LEU A 107 -10.67 -9.33 15.25
C LEU A 107 -9.98 -10.32 16.19
N ALA A 108 -10.39 -11.59 16.16
CA ALA A 108 -9.74 -12.64 16.94
C ALA A 108 -8.25 -12.83 16.56
N VAL A 109 -7.84 -12.41 15.37
CA VAL A 109 -6.45 -12.50 14.88
C VAL A 109 -5.56 -11.35 15.38
N VAL A 110 -6.15 -10.21 15.79
CA VAL A 110 -5.40 -9.00 16.17
C VAL A 110 -4.39 -9.23 17.30
N PRO A 111 -4.72 -9.93 18.41
CA PRO A 111 -3.75 -10.18 19.48
C PRO A 111 -2.53 -10.99 19.03
N GLU A 112 -2.70 -11.87 18.04
CA GLU A 112 -1.63 -12.63 17.42
C GLU A 112 -0.75 -11.72 16.57
N LEU A 113 -1.32 -10.84 15.75
CA LEU A 113 -0.57 -9.83 15.00
C LEU A 113 0.24 -8.90 15.92
N ASP A 114 -0.32 -8.47 17.05
CA ASP A 114 0.42 -7.69 18.06
C ASP A 114 1.59 -8.48 18.66
N ARG A 115 1.40 -9.77 18.89
CA ARG A 115 2.48 -10.66 19.36
C ARG A 115 3.56 -10.80 18.30
N LEU A 116 3.19 -10.96 17.03
CA LEU A 116 4.11 -10.99 15.90
C LEU A 116 4.93 -9.68 15.83
N ALA A 117 4.27 -8.54 15.96
CA ALA A 117 4.92 -7.22 15.93
C ALA A 117 5.96 -7.05 17.05
N ARG A 118 5.63 -7.46 18.28
CA ARG A 118 6.59 -7.45 19.40
C ARG A 118 7.80 -8.35 19.16
N GLN A 119 7.62 -9.47 18.47
CA GLN A 119 8.68 -10.44 18.22
C GLN A 119 9.52 -10.13 16.98
N ALA A 120 8.96 -9.43 15.99
CA ALA A 120 9.59 -9.22 14.68
C ALA A 120 11.01 -8.65 14.76
N ARG A 121 11.27 -7.74 15.71
CA ARG A 121 12.60 -7.13 15.90
C ARG A 121 13.65 -8.08 16.50
N THR A 122 13.25 -8.89 17.49
CA THR A 122 14.20 -9.68 18.30
C THR A 122 14.28 -11.14 17.87
N LYS A 123 13.21 -11.68 17.30
CA LYS A 123 13.07 -13.06 16.85
C LYS A 123 12.35 -13.10 15.49
N PRO A 124 12.89 -12.45 14.44
CA PRO A 124 12.21 -12.29 13.16
C PRO A 124 11.79 -13.61 12.52
N LYS A 125 12.64 -14.65 12.61
CA LYS A 125 12.31 -15.96 12.05
C LYS A 125 11.16 -16.63 12.79
N ALA A 126 11.17 -16.61 14.13
CA ALA A 126 10.08 -17.18 14.92
C ALA A 126 8.76 -16.42 14.68
N ALA A 127 8.82 -15.09 14.52
CA ALA A 127 7.66 -14.30 14.12
C ALA A 127 7.15 -14.70 12.72
N LEU A 128 8.05 -14.88 11.75
CA LEU A 128 7.64 -15.34 10.42
C LEU A 128 6.99 -16.71 10.48
N ASP A 129 7.60 -17.67 11.17
CA ASP A 129 7.07 -19.03 11.30
C ASP A 129 5.66 -19.02 11.96
N ALA A 130 5.48 -18.25 13.05
CA ALA A 130 4.17 -18.07 13.68
C ALA A 130 3.14 -17.36 12.79
N CYS A 131 3.56 -16.41 11.95
CA CYS A 131 2.69 -15.78 10.95
C CYS A 131 2.20 -16.80 9.91
N LEU A 132 3.05 -17.75 9.51
CA LEU A 132 2.67 -18.77 8.54
C LEU A 132 1.74 -19.82 9.15
N GLU A 133 1.99 -20.25 10.37
CA GLU A 133 1.07 -21.14 11.09
C GLU A 133 -0.31 -20.51 11.26
N LEU A 134 -0.37 -19.21 11.55
CA LEU A 134 -1.62 -18.46 11.63
C LEU A 134 -2.32 -18.40 10.25
N ALA A 135 -1.56 -18.13 9.18
CA ALA A 135 -2.11 -18.13 7.84
C ALA A 135 -2.67 -19.50 7.43
N ASP A 136 -2.01 -20.60 7.78
CA ASP A 136 -2.50 -21.96 7.47
C ASP A 136 -3.85 -22.25 8.15
N ARG A 137 -4.04 -21.74 9.38
CA ARG A 137 -5.35 -21.81 10.06
C ARG A 137 -6.40 -20.98 9.34
N LEU A 138 -6.06 -19.76 8.93
CA LEU A 138 -6.97 -18.89 8.17
C LEU A 138 -7.33 -19.50 6.81
N ALA A 139 -6.38 -20.10 6.11
CA ALA A 139 -6.59 -20.73 4.81
C ALA A 139 -7.66 -21.83 4.84
N SER A 140 -7.80 -22.52 5.98
CA SER A 140 -8.76 -23.61 6.18
C SER A 140 -10.17 -23.11 6.50
N ALA A 141 -10.32 -21.89 7.03
CA ALA A 141 -11.59 -21.38 7.54
C ALA A 141 -12.11 -20.18 6.71
N VAL A 142 -11.26 -19.17 6.52
CA VAL A 142 -11.58 -17.87 5.93
C VAL A 142 -10.47 -17.47 4.94
N PRO A 143 -10.29 -18.22 3.84
CA PRO A 143 -9.17 -18.00 2.91
C PRO A 143 -9.15 -16.60 2.28
N HIS A 144 -10.32 -15.93 2.19
CA HIS A 144 -10.43 -14.56 1.71
C HIS A 144 -9.73 -13.52 2.61
N PHE A 145 -9.34 -13.88 3.84
CA PHE A 145 -8.51 -13.02 4.70
C PHE A 145 -7.04 -12.99 4.28
N LEU A 146 -6.54 -14.07 3.65
CA LEU A 146 -5.11 -14.29 3.45
C LEU A 146 -4.40 -13.13 2.74
N PRO A 147 -4.95 -12.51 1.68
CA PRO A 147 -4.22 -11.45 0.97
C PRO A 147 -3.96 -10.24 1.88
N VAL A 148 -5.01 -9.74 2.54
CA VAL A 148 -4.92 -8.57 3.41
C VAL A 148 -4.19 -8.87 4.72
N PHE A 149 -4.31 -10.10 5.24
CA PHE A 149 -3.56 -10.57 6.39
C PHE A 149 -2.05 -10.61 6.11
N TYR A 150 -1.64 -11.23 4.99
CA TYR A 150 -0.24 -11.32 4.63
C TYR A 150 0.39 -9.95 4.39
N GLU A 151 -0.33 -9.03 3.74
CA GLU A 151 0.13 -7.65 3.57
C GLU A 151 0.30 -6.93 4.90
N GLN A 152 -0.65 -7.08 5.83
CA GLN A 152 -0.53 -6.48 7.16
C GLN A 152 0.64 -7.07 7.95
N ALA A 153 0.83 -8.39 7.93
CA ALA A 153 1.99 -9.03 8.53
C ALA A 153 3.30 -8.59 7.86
N ALA A 154 3.28 -8.33 6.56
CA ALA A 154 4.44 -7.82 5.85
C ALA A 154 4.80 -6.38 6.27
N ARG A 155 3.80 -5.52 6.52
CA ARG A 155 4.00 -4.18 7.11
C ARG A 155 4.63 -4.23 8.49
N VAL A 156 4.31 -5.23 9.30
CA VAL A 156 5.00 -5.48 10.58
C VAL A 156 6.51 -5.68 10.38
N PHE A 157 6.92 -6.45 9.38
CA PHE A 157 8.34 -6.65 9.06
C PHE A 157 8.99 -5.40 8.45
N LEU A 158 8.26 -4.62 7.66
CA LEU A 158 8.74 -3.31 7.18
C LEU A 158 9.02 -2.35 8.34
N GLY A 159 8.18 -2.34 9.38
CA GLY A 159 8.38 -1.51 10.57
C GLY A 159 9.63 -1.84 11.39
N VAL A 160 10.28 -2.98 11.11
CA VAL A 160 11.58 -3.37 11.67
C VAL A 160 12.66 -3.51 10.59
N GLU A 161 12.46 -2.86 9.44
CA GLU A 161 13.38 -2.78 8.30
C GLU A 161 13.75 -4.16 7.69
N ASN A 162 12.93 -5.18 7.90
CA ASN A 162 13.14 -6.50 7.33
C ASN A 162 12.40 -6.65 5.99
N THR A 163 12.96 -6.02 4.96
CA THR A 163 12.41 -6.02 3.59
C THR A 163 12.37 -7.40 2.96
N THR A 164 13.24 -8.32 3.37
CA THR A 164 13.27 -9.71 2.87
C THR A 164 11.98 -10.46 3.24
N TYR A 165 11.61 -10.44 4.52
CA TYR A 165 10.39 -11.13 4.97
C TYR A 165 9.12 -10.39 4.53
N ALA A 166 9.17 -9.05 4.46
CA ALA A 166 8.08 -8.28 3.88
C ALA A 166 7.81 -8.69 2.42
N GLY A 167 8.85 -8.77 1.58
CA GLY A 167 8.72 -9.22 0.19
C GLY A 167 8.22 -10.66 0.07
N GLN A 168 8.66 -11.55 0.97
CA GLN A 168 8.18 -12.93 1.01
C GLN A 168 6.67 -13.02 1.34
N LEU A 169 6.20 -12.25 2.31
CA LEU A 169 4.79 -12.22 2.70
C LEU A 169 3.92 -11.53 1.63
N PHE A 170 4.42 -10.47 0.99
CA PHE A 170 3.75 -9.87 -0.18
C PHE A 170 3.54 -10.92 -1.29
N ALA A 171 4.57 -11.72 -1.61
CA ALA A 171 4.43 -12.78 -2.60
C ALA A 171 3.40 -13.85 -2.17
N ARG A 172 3.34 -14.18 -0.87
CA ARG A 172 2.33 -15.11 -0.36
C ARG A 172 0.91 -14.55 -0.43
N ALA A 173 0.71 -13.25 -0.26
CA ALA A 173 -0.59 -12.61 -0.49
C ALA A 173 -1.07 -12.91 -1.92
N ARG A 174 -0.22 -12.66 -2.92
CA ARG A 174 -0.54 -12.93 -4.34
C ARG A 174 -0.75 -14.41 -4.63
N THR A 175 0.09 -15.28 -4.07
CA THR A 175 -0.09 -16.74 -4.20
C THR A 175 -1.42 -17.20 -3.61
N SER A 176 -1.85 -16.61 -2.48
CA SER A 176 -3.11 -16.98 -1.84
C SER A 176 -4.33 -16.60 -2.68
N GLU A 177 -4.29 -15.45 -3.36
CA GLU A 177 -5.35 -15.05 -4.30
C GLU A 177 -5.49 -16.09 -5.43
N ALA A 178 -4.37 -16.47 -6.05
CA ALA A 178 -4.36 -17.47 -7.12
C ALA A 178 -4.77 -18.87 -6.63
N GLN A 179 -4.27 -19.30 -5.46
CA GLN A 179 -4.52 -20.62 -4.90
C GLN A 179 -5.99 -20.82 -4.52
N HIS A 180 -6.63 -19.78 -4.01
CA HIS A 180 -8.02 -19.84 -3.55
C HIS A 180 -9.02 -19.23 -4.53
N GLY A 181 -8.58 -18.80 -5.72
CA GLY A 181 -9.45 -18.20 -6.74
C GLY A 181 -10.13 -16.91 -6.27
N LEU A 182 -9.44 -16.12 -5.45
CA LEU A 182 -9.99 -14.88 -4.89
C LEU A 182 -9.97 -13.78 -5.94
N ALA A 183 -10.98 -12.91 -5.89
CA ALA A 183 -11.00 -11.69 -6.70
C ALA A 183 -9.84 -10.77 -6.29
N VAL A 184 -9.14 -10.23 -7.27
CA VAL A 184 -8.07 -9.25 -7.07
C VAL A 184 -8.64 -7.86 -7.30
N ASP A 185 -8.59 -7.02 -6.27
CA ASP A 185 -8.80 -5.59 -6.42
C ASP A 185 -7.51 -4.96 -6.97
N GLU A 186 -7.51 -4.68 -8.27
CA GLU A 186 -6.30 -4.20 -8.97
C GLU A 186 -5.90 -2.77 -8.54
N ASP A 187 -6.84 -1.91 -8.17
CA ASP A 187 -6.53 -0.54 -7.74
C ASP A 187 -5.84 -0.57 -6.37
N ARG A 188 -6.37 -1.38 -5.45
CA ARG A 188 -5.74 -1.64 -4.16
C ARG A 188 -4.38 -2.31 -4.33
N LEU A 189 -4.27 -3.29 -5.23
CA LEU A 189 -3.02 -3.99 -5.49
C LEU A 189 -1.96 -3.05 -6.06
N ASP A 190 -2.31 -2.15 -6.99
CA ASP A 190 -1.41 -1.12 -7.51
C ASP A 190 -0.84 -0.24 -6.39
N ALA A 191 -1.70 0.16 -5.42
CA ALA A 191 -1.30 0.96 -4.28
C ALA A 191 -0.35 0.21 -3.33
N VAL A 192 -0.69 -1.04 -2.95
CA VAL A 192 0.16 -1.87 -2.07
C VAL A 192 1.46 -2.27 -2.76
N PHE A 193 1.43 -2.58 -4.07
CA PHE A 193 2.66 -2.85 -4.82
C PHE A 193 3.60 -1.64 -4.76
N LEU A 194 3.08 -0.43 -5.01
CA LEU A 194 3.88 0.78 -4.95
C LEU A 194 4.44 1.01 -3.54
N GLU A 195 3.61 0.86 -2.49
CA GLU A 195 4.03 0.95 -1.09
C GLU A 195 5.27 0.08 -0.83
N PHE A 196 5.19 -1.21 -1.18
CA PHE A 196 6.25 -2.18 -0.92
C PHE A 196 7.47 -2.00 -1.83
N ALA A 197 7.26 -1.54 -3.06
CA ALA A 197 8.35 -1.22 -3.98
C ALA A 197 9.20 -0.05 -3.46
N LEU A 198 8.57 1.03 -2.97
CA LEU A 198 9.27 2.24 -2.53
C LEU A 198 10.14 2.02 -1.30
N VAL A 199 9.76 1.07 -0.43
CA VAL A 199 10.57 0.65 0.73
C VAL A 199 11.59 -0.44 0.40
N GLY A 200 11.73 -0.81 -0.89
CA GLY A 200 12.74 -1.77 -1.35
C GLY A 200 12.43 -3.24 -1.09
N ALA A 201 11.19 -3.58 -0.72
CA ALA A 201 10.78 -4.98 -0.49
C ALA A 201 10.55 -5.74 -1.80
N LEU A 202 10.27 -5.05 -2.90
CA LEU A 202 9.99 -5.67 -4.21
C LEU A 202 11.13 -5.42 -5.20
N PRO A 203 11.95 -6.45 -5.52
CA PRO A 203 12.97 -6.32 -6.55
C PRO A 203 12.36 -6.20 -7.94
N VAL A 204 13.14 -5.73 -8.91
CA VAL A 204 12.73 -5.55 -10.32
C VAL A 204 12.13 -6.83 -10.93
N LYS A 205 12.60 -8.01 -10.51
CA LYS A 205 12.03 -9.29 -10.95
C LYS A 205 10.55 -9.44 -10.57
N VAL A 206 10.17 -8.98 -9.37
CA VAL A 206 8.77 -8.99 -8.92
C VAL A 206 7.95 -8.01 -9.75
N LEU A 207 8.50 -6.84 -10.10
CA LEU A 207 7.84 -5.89 -10.99
C LEU A 207 7.54 -6.48 -12.37
N THR A 208 8.51 -7.14 -13.00
CA THR A 208 8.27 -7.79 -14.31
C THR A 208 7.32 -8.99 -14.20
N GLY A 209 7.30 -9.70 -13.06
CA GLY A 209 6.27 -10.69 -12.74
C GLY A 209 4.88 -10.06 -12.68
N TYR A 210 4.74 -8.92 -12.02
CA TYR A 210 3.47 -8.20 -11.92
C TYR A 210 2.93 -7.76 -13.30
N GLY A 211 3.79 -7.28 -14.21
CA GLY A 211 3.38 -6.99 -15.59
C GLY A 211 2.80 -8.23 -16.33
N LYS A 212 3.35 -9.43 -16.07
CA LYS A 212 2.82 -10.67 -16.64
C LYS A 212 1.49 -11.08 -16.02
N GLU A 213 1.35 -10.87 -14.72
CA GLU A 213 0.11 -11.12 -14.00
C GLU A 213 -1.03 -10.19 -14.48
N LEU A 214 -0.76 -8.90 -14.66
CA LEU A 214 -1.70 -7.95 -15.25
C LEU A 214 -2.16 -8.42 -16.64
N ALA A 215 -1.22 -8.83 -17.51
CA ALA A 215 -1.56 -9.35 -18.84
C ALA A 215 -2.38 -10.64 -18.82
N ALA A 216 -2.29 -11.42 -17.75
CA ALA A 216 -3.06 -12.66 -17.60
C ALA A 216 -4.49 -12.42 -17.09
N ARG A 217 -4.72 -11.32 -16.36
CA ARG A 217 -6.02 -11.01 -15.72
C ARG A 217 -6.82 -9.95 -16.46
N LEU A 218 -6.17 -9.01 -17.14
CA LEU A 218 -6.82 -7.79 -17.66
C LEU A 218 -6.78 -7.69 -19.18
N ALA A 219 -7.63 -6.80 -19.71
CA ALA A 219 -7.58 -6.42 -21.11
C ALA A 219 -6.20 -5.81 -21.46
N PRO A 220 -5.65 -6.06 -22.66
CA PRO A 220 -4.28 -5.65 -22.99
C PRO A 220 -3.99 -4.15 -22.79
N THR A 221 -4.91 -3.26 -23.18
CA THR A 221 -4.78 -1.81 -22.99
C THR A 221 -4.74 -1.43 -21.52
N GLU A 222 -5.63 -2.01 -20.71
CA GLU A 222 -5.67 -1.75 -19.26
C GLU A 222 -4.39 -2.23 -18.56
N ALA A 223 -3.91 -3.44 -18.90
CA ALA A 223 -2.67 -3.97 -18.36
C ALA A 223 -1.46 -3.07 -18.68
N TYR A 224 -1.38 -2.55 -19.91
CA TYR A 224 -0.34 -1.60 -20.31
C TYR A 224 -0.42 -0.30 -19.51
N GLU A 225 -1.60 0.31 -19.42
CA GLU A 225 -1.78 1.58 -18.73
C GLU A 225 -1.47 1.49 -17.24
N ARG A 226 -1.96 0.44 -16.56
CA ARG A 226 -1.66 0.18 -15.13
C ARG A 226 -0.15 -0.02 -14.92
N PHE A 227 0.48 -0.87 -15.70
CA PHE A 227 1.91 -1.14 -15.57
C PHE A 227 2.77 0.11 -15.84
N ARG A 228 2.42 0.90 -16.85
CA ARG A 228 3.07 2.20 -17.15
C ARG A 228 2.94 3.15 -15.96
N ARG A 229 1.72 3.34 -15.46
CA ARG A 229 1.41 4.21 -14.32
C ARG A 229 2.21 3.80 -13.08
N LEU A 230 2.29 2.50 -12.80
CA LEU A 230 3.09 1.98 -11.69
C LEU A 230 4.58 2.29 -11.87
N CYS A 231 5.13 2.09 -13.07
CA CYS A 231 6.53 2.35 -13.36
C CYS A 231 6.88 3.84 -13.20
N VAL A 232 6.04 4.74 -13.71
CA VAL A 232 6.20 6.19 -13.51
C VAL A 232 6.11 6.55 -12.03
N ARG A 233 5.09 6.06 -11.31
CA ARG A 233 4.93 6.34 -9.87
C ARG A 233 6.08 5.81 -9.02
N ARG A 234 6.66 4.65 -9.35
CA ARG A 234 7.88 4.15 -8.72
C ARG A 234 9.05 5.10 -8.92
N THR A 235 9.22 5.63 -10.13
CA THR A 235 10.30 6.58 -10.42
C THR A 235 10.07 7.94 -9.80
N ALA A 236 8.83 8.43 -9.79
CA ALA A 236 8.46 9.64 -9.07
C ALA A 236 8.72 9.51 -7.56
N GLY A 237 8.47 8.32 -6.99
CA GLY A 237 8.79 8.00 -5.59
C GLY A 237 10.27 7.71 -5.31
N GLY A 238 11.17 7.94 -6.26
CA GLY A 238 12.61 7.86 -6.02
C GLY A 238 13.29 6.55 -6.41
N LEU A 239 12.65 5.65 -7.16
CA LEU A 239 13.32 4.45 -7.68
C LEU A 239 13.81 4.68 -9.12
N ALA A 240 15.07 4.36 -9.40
CA ALA A 240 15.58 4.48 -10.76
C ALA A 240 14.77 3.59 -11.75
N PRO A 241 14.51 4.06 -12.97
CA PRO A 241 13.84 3.24 -13.99
C PRO A 241 14.70 2.05 -14.38
N SER A 242 14.06 0.97 -14.83
CA SER A 242 14.71 -0.33 -15.08
C SER A 242 14.56 -0.77 -16.53
N ALA A 243 15.65 -1.22 -17.14
CA ALA A 243 15.66 -1.76 -18.51
C ALA A 243 14.73 -2.99 -18.65
N GLN A 244 14.66 -3.81 -17.61
CA GLN A 244 13.77 -4.98 -17.58
C GLN A 244 12.29 -4.54 -17.52
N ALA A 245 11.99 -3.49 -16.76
CA ALA A 245 10.64 -2.92 -16.71
C ALA A 245 10.27 -2.27 -18.05
N THR A 246 11.17 -1.53 -18.69
CA THR A 246 10.98 -0.99 -20.05
C THR A 246 10.69 -2.12 -21.06
N THR A 247 11.43 -3.22 -20.98
CA THR A 247 11.23 -4.39 -21.87
C THR A 247 9.83 -4.99 -21.68
N GLU A 248 9.40 -5.13 -20.43
CA GLU A 248 8.07 -5.63 -20.10
C GLU A 248 6.97 -4.64 -20.57
N LEU A 249 7.18 -3.34 -20.38
CA LEU A 249 6.26 -2.29 -20.85
C LEU A 249 6.06 -2.35 -22.38
N ARG A 250 7.15 -2.51 -23.15
CA ARG A 250 7.07 -2.68 -24.62
C ARG A 250 6.28 -3.94 -25.01
N ARG A 251 6.42 -5.03 -24.24
CA ARG A 251 5.66 -6.26 -24.46
C ARG A 251 4.17 -6.01 -24.29
N LEU A 252 3.77 -5.32 -23.22
CA LEU A 252 2.39 -4.95 -22.95
C LEU A 252 1.83 -3.99 -24.00
N ALA A 253 2.60 -2.97 -24.39
CA ALA A 253 2.20 -2.01 -25.44
C ALA A 253 1.87 -2.71 -26.77
N ARG A 254 2.70 -3.67 -27.18
CA ARG A 254 2.45 -4.48 -28.38
C ARG A 254 1.18 -5.33 -28.26
N ALA A 255 0.94 -5.93 -27.09
CA ALA A 255 -0.28 -6.69 -26.84
C ALA A 255 -1.53 -5.80 -26.89
N ALA A 256 -1.40 -4.53 -26.50
CA ALA A 256 -2.44 -3.51 -26.59
C ALA A 256 -2.63 -2.93 -28.00
N GLY A 257 -1.86 -3.38 -29.00
CA GLY A 257 -1.92 -2.85 -30.37
C GLY A 257 -1.38 -1.43 -30.53
N LEU A 258 -0.62 -0.93 -29.55
CA LEU A 258 -0.05 0.42 -29.57
C LEU A 258 1.21 0.45 -30.45
N SER A 259 1.46 1.62 -31.07
CA SER A 259 2.74 1.91 -31.68
C SER A 259 3.83 1.83 -30.61
N ALA A 260 4.79 0.92 -30.79
CA ALA A 260 5.88 0.76 -29.83
C ALA A 260 6.70 2.04 -29.66
N ALA A 261 6.82 2.86 -30.72
CA ALA A 261 7.55 4.12 -30.68
C ALA A 261 6.80 5.20 -29.89
N GLU A 262 5.50 5.38 -30.13
CA GLU A 262 4.68 6.39 -29.42
C GLU A 262 4.55 6.02 -27.94
N ALA A 263 4.22 4.76 -27.64
CA ALA A 263 4.10 4.24 -26.28
C ALA A 263 5.40 4.41 -25.45
N GLU A 264 6.55 4.34 -26.12
CA GLU A 264 7.85 4.55 -25.50
C GLU A 264 8.19 6.02 -25.33
N GLN A 265 7.90 6.86 -26.32
CA GLN A 265 8.06 8.31 -26.23
C GLN A 265 7.23 8.90 -25.10
N ASP A 266 5.97 8.51 -24.99
CA ASP A 266 5.07 8.95 -23.92
C ASP A 266 5.60 8.53 -22.55
N TYR A 267 6.11 7.30 -22.42
CA TYR A 267 6.70 6.82 -21.18
C TYR A 267 7.98 7.60 -20.80
N LEU A 268 8.87 7.84 -21.77
CA LEU A 268 10.08 8.61 -21.56
C LEU A 268 9.79 10.07 -21.20
N ALA A 269 8.80 10.69 -21.85
CA ALA A 269 8.39 12.06 -21.57
C ALA A 269 7.96 12.26 -20.10
N GLU A 270 7.34 11.25 -19.49
CA GLU A 270 6.99 11.28 -18.05
C GLU A 270 8.19 10.99 -17.15
N LEU A 271 9.16 10.19 -17.59
CA LEU A 271 10.33 9.85 -16.77
C LEU A 271 11.44 10.90 -16.79
N LEU A 272 11.73 11.51 -17.94
CA LEU A 272 12.86 12.43 -18.11
C LEU A 272 12.87 13.61 -17.11
N PRO A 273 11.72 14.21 -16.74
CA PRO A 273 11.68 15.27 -15.74
C PRO A 273 11.94 14.80 -14.29
N LEU A 274 11.86 13.49 -14.03
CA LEU A 274 11.94 12.95 -12.66
C LEU A 274 13.41 12.84 -12.20
N PRO A 275 13.78 13.37 -11.01
CA PRO A 275 15.16 13.33 -10.52
C PRO A 275 15.75 11.91 -10.42
N ALA A 276 14.93 10.90 -10.12
CA ALA A 276 15.38 9.52 -10.01
C ALA A 276 15.85 8.93 -11.36
N THR A 277 15.43 9.49 -12.48
CA THR A 277 15.84 9.06 -13.82
C THR A 277 17.33 9.29 -14.05
N LEU A 278 17.93 10.33 -13.46
CA LEU A 278 19.38 10.58 -13.51
C LEU A 278 20.20 9.44 -12.89
N ARG A 279 19.61 8.65 -11.99
CA ARG A 279 20.25 7.48 -11.36
C ARG A 279 20.04 6.18 -12.14
N ALA A 280 19.40 6.23 -13.31
CA ALA A 280 19.23 5.05 -14.15
C ALA A 280 20.59 4.49 -14.56
N ALA A 281 20.71 3.16 -14.54
CA ALA A 281 21.91 2.48 -14.98
C ALA A 281 22.18 2.76 -16.47
N GLU A 282 23.45 2.76 -16.89
CA GLU A 282 23.85 2.97 -18.29
C GLU A 282 23.10 2.05 -19.26
N GLY A 283 22.87 0.80 -18.85
CA GLY A 283 22.10 -0.17 -19.63
C GLY A 283 20.65 0.25 -19.91
N TRP A 284 20.03 1.07 -19.05
CA TRP A 284 18.71 1.62 -19.32
C TRP A 284 18.77 2.71 -20.39
N TRP A 285 19.72 3.64 -20.30
CA TRP A 285 19.91 4.68 -21.33
C TRP A 285 20.18 4.09 -22.71
N LYS A 286 20.97 3.02 -22.79
CA LYS A 286 21.26 2.31 -24.04
C LYS A 286 20.06 1.57 -24.64
N THR A 287 18.97 1.38 -23.89
CA THR A 287 17.78 0.69 -24.40
C THR A 287 16.83 1.60 -25.19
N HIS A 288 17.05 2.92 -25.15
CA HIS A 288 16.24 3.95 -25.79
C HIS A 288 17.05 4.66 -26.88
#